data_AF-A0AA37PBX5-F1
#
_entry.id   AF-A0AA37PBX5-F1
#
_cell.length_a   1.000
_cell.length_b   1.000
_cell.length_c   1.000
_cell.angle_alpha   90.00
_cell.angle_beta   90.00
_cell.angle_gamma   90.00
#
_symmetry.space_group_name_H-M   'P 1'
#
loop_
_entity.id
_entity.type
_entity.pdbx_description
1 polymer ?
#
loop_
_entity_poly.entity_id
_entity_poly.type
_entity_poly.pdbx_seq_one_letter_code
_entity_poly.pdbx_strand_id
1 'polypeptide(L)'
;MAPTPEAVPRADPAGLHTTEPLGGTIMSVVICLVSISIISGFFVVFAVYADSYLFVFVTAILQFALGVNTNIQICDGAILLCLICYITTKVLIYLFLVEKAHIIRGATKSRLRSKLYIFNSFGMLGVYTVIAILNFIL
;
A
#
# COMPACT_ATOMS: atom_id res chain seq x y z
N MET A 1 47.11 -26.72 51.68
CA MET A 1 46.48 -25.39 51.64
C MET A 1 46.34 -25.01 50.17
N ALA A 2 45.18 -25.28 49.57
CA ALA A 2 44.95 -25.02 48.15
C ALA A 2 44.45 -23.57 47.98
N PRO A 3 44.93 -22.81 46.97
CA PRO A 3 44.47 -21.45 46.75
C PRO A 3 43.02 -21.48 46.24
N THR A 4 42.17 -20.66 46.86
CA THR A 4 40.78 -20.44 46.47
C THR A 4 40.72 -19.78 45.10
N PRO A 5 39.80 -20.16 44.20
CA PRO A 5 39.63 -19.52 42.90
C PRO A 5 39.13 -18.08 43.10
N GLU A 6 39.95 -17.11 42.68
CA GLU A 6 39.52 -15.71 42.58
C GLU A 6 38.39 -15.61 41.56
N ALA A 7 37.21 -15.20 42.03
CA ALA A 7 36.06 -14.96 41.18
C ALA A 7 36.37 -13.79 40.24
N VAL A 8 36.63 -14.11 38.97
CA VAL A 8 36.71 -13.12 37.89
C VAL A 8 35.41 -12.30 37.87
N PRO A 9 35.47 -10.98 38.06
CA PRO A 9 34.29 -10.14 37.95
C PRO A 9 33.71 -10.26 36.55
N ARG A 10 32.44 -10.66 36.44
CA ARG A 10 31.70 -10.55 35.19
C ARG A 10 31.59 -9.07 34.87
N ALA A 11 32.17 -8.65 33.75
CA ALA A 11 31.95 -7.31 33.22
C ALA A 11 30.45 -7.11 32.99
N ASP A 12 29.88 -6.08 33.62
CA ASP A 12 28.51 -5.65 33.37
C ASP A 12 28.34 -5.34 31.87
N PRO A 13 27.29 -5.86 31.19
CA PRO A 13 27.00 -5.53 29.80
C PRO A 13 26.44 -4.10 29.62
N ALA A 14 26.73 -3.19 30.54
CA ALA A 14 26.23 -1.81 30.57
C ALA A 14 27.18 -0.80 29.90
N GLY A 15 28.02 -1.25 28.96
CA GLY A 15 29.09 -0.44 28.38
C GLY A 15 29.05 -0.23 26.86
N LEU A 16 28.15 -0.87 26.12
CA LEU A 16 28.01 -0.67 24.68
C LEU A 16 26.66 -0.03 24.34
N HIS A 17 26.33 1.04 25.07
CA HIS A 17 25.51 2.08 24.49
C HIS A 17 26.37 2.76 23.42
N THR A 18 26.55 2.11 22.26
CA THR A 18 26.79 2.86 21.04
C THR A 18 25.62 3.81 20.98
N THR A 19 25.85 5.08 21.32
CA THR A 19 25.13 6.17 20.69
C THR A 19 25.14 5.80 19.22
N GLU A 20 24.06 5.19 18.73
CA GLU A 20 23.91 4.92 17.31
C GLU A 20 24.19 6.27 16.69
N PRO A 21 25.25 6.41 15.87
CA PRO A 21 25.55 7.70 15.30
C PRO A 21 24.27 8.09 14.59
N LEU A 22 23.79 9.31 14.81
CA LEU A 22 22.62 9.84 14.12
C LEU A 22 22.70 9.54 12.61
N GLY A 23 23.92 9.52 12.06
CA GLY A 23 24.24 9.07 10.70
C GLY A 23 23.85 7.63 10.36
N GLY A 24 24.01 6.65 11.26
CA GLY A 24 23.60 5.25 11.07
C GLY A 24 22.07 5.09 10.97
N THR A 25 21.31 5.78 11.84
CA THR A 25 19.85 5.80 11.76
C THR A 25 19.37 6.48 10.47
N ILE A 26 20.00 7.60 10.08
CA ILE A 26 19.71 8.29 8.82
C ILE A 26 19.97 7.37 7.63
N MET A 27 21.11 6.66 7.60
CA MET A 27 21.44 5.72 6.53
C MET A 27 20.42 4.59 6.41
N SER A 28 20.02 4.01 7.55
CA SER A 28 19.00 2.95 7.59
C SER A 28 17.67 3.43 7.03
N VAL A 29 17.22 4.63 7.45
CA VAL A 29 15.99 5.24 6.93
C VAL A 29 16.07 5.49 5.43
N VAL A 30 17.19 6.04 4.92
CA VAL A 30 17.39 6.27 3.49
C VAL A 30 17.33 4.95 2.71
N ILE A 31 17.99 3.90 3.19
CA ILE A 31 17.98 2.58 2.55
C ILE A 31 16.57 1.98 2.55
N CYS A 32 15.83 2.07 3.65
CA CYS A 32 14.45 1.62 3.73
C CYS A 32 13.56 2.41 2.76
N LEU A 33 13.70 3.73 2.71
CA LEU A 33 12.94 4.58 1.80
C LEU A 33 13.23 4.24 0.34
N VAL A 34 14.50 4.07 -0.04
CA VAL A 34 14.87 3.71 -1.42
C VAL A 34 14.35 2.32 -1.77
N SER A 35 14.57 1.33 -0.91
CA SER A 35 14.12 -0.05 -1.13
C SER A 35 12.59 -0.14 -1.29
N ILE A 36 11.84 0.46 -0.36
CA ILE A 36 10.36 0.47 -0.43
C ILE A 36 9.91 1.22 -1.69
N SER A 37 10.57 2.31 -2.08
CA SER A 37 10.18 3.07 -3.28
C SER A 37 10.34 2.21 -4.54
N ILE A 38 11.47 1.51 -4.67
CA ILE A 38 11.74 0.63 -5.81
C ILE A 38 10.72 -0.52 -5.84
N ILE A 39 10.55 -1.24 -4.72
CA ILE A 39 9.62 -2.37 -4.62
C ILE A 39 8.18 -1.92 -4.94
N SER A 40 7.75 -0.78 -4.39
CA SER A 40 6.42 -0.24 -4.65
C SER A 40 6.20 0.13 -6.11
N GLY A 41 7.19 0.75 -6.76
CA GLY A 41 7.12 1.11 -8.18
C GLY A 41 6.92 -0.11 -9.06
N PHE A 42 7.70 -1.16 -8.84
CA PHE A 42 7.54 -2.43 -9.56
C PHE A 42 6.14 -3.03 -9.38
N PHE A 43 5.64 -3.06 -8.14
CA PHE A 43 4.35 -3.67 -7.84
C PHE A 43 3.17 -2.87 -8.42
N VAL A 44 3.24 -1.53 -8.37
CA VAL A 44 2.23 -0.64 -8.95
C VAL A 44 2.20 -0.77 -10.48
N VAL A 45 3.37 -0.79 -11.14
CA VAL A 45 3.43 -0.98 -12.59
C VAL A 45 2.86 -2.33 -12.99
N PHE A 46 3.21 -3.40 -12.27
CA PHE A 46 2.66 -4.73 -12.51
C PHE A 46 1.14 -4.77 -12.31
N ALA A 47 0.62 -4.14 -11.24
CA ALA A 47 -0.80 -4.04 -10.98
C ALA A 47 -1.55 -3.32 -12.10
N VAL A 48 -1.06 -2.15 -12.54
CA VAL A 48 -1.68 -1.38 -13.63
C VAL A 48 -1.68 -2.16 -14.95
N TYR A 49 -0.59 -2.87 -15.24
CA TYR A 49 -0.49 -3.68 -16.45
C TYR A 49 -1.43 -4.89 -16.43
N ALA A 50 -1.46 -5.61 -15.30
CA ALA A 50 -2.35 -6.76 -15.11
C ALA A 50 -3.82 -6.34 -15.16
N ASP A 51 -4.15 -5.21 -14.56
CA ASP A 51 -5.48 -4.62 -14.53
C ASP A 51 -5.97 -4.19 -15.93
N SER A 52 -5.11 -3.51 -16.69
CA SER A 52 -5.40 -3.14 -18.09
C SER A 52 -5.61 -4.37 -18.98
N TYR A 53 -4.81 -5.42 -18.77
CA TYR A 53 -4.97 -6.69 -19.48
C TYR A 53 -6.28 -7.39 -19.12
N LEU A 54 -6.60 -7.45 -17.83
CA LEU A 54 -7.87 -8.01 -17.35
C LEU A 54 -9.06 -7.24 -17.92
N PHE A 55 -8.98 -5.91 -17.95
CA PHE A 55 -10.01 -5.05 -18.53
C PHE A 55 -10.24 -5.35 -20.01
N VAL A 56 -9.17 -5.41 -20.82
CA VAL A 56 -9.27 -5.76 -22.25
C VAL A 56 -9.82 -7.17 -22.44
N PHE A 57 -9.40 -8.13 -21.61
CA PHE A 57 -9.87 -9.51 -21.67
C PHE A 57 -11.36 -9.63 -21.33
N VAL A 58 -11.80 -9.01 -20.23
CA VAL A 58 -13.20 -9.02 -19.77
C VAL A 58 -14.09 -8.30 -20.78
N THR A 59 -13.66 -7.14 -21.30
CA THR A 59 -14.44 -6.40 -22.31
C THR A 59 -14.54 -7.16 -23.64
N ALA A 60 -13.47 -7.85 -24.07
CA ALA A 60 -13.51 -8.71 -25.25
C ALA A 60 -14.49 -9.89 -25.06
N ILE A 61 -14.47 -10.54 -23.89
CA ILE A 61 -15.41 -11.62 -23.56
C ILE A 61 -16.84 -11.09 -23.51
N LEU A 62 -17.08 -9.94 -22.87
CA LEU A 62 -18.42 -9.34 -22.81
C LEU A 62 -18.95 -9.00 -24.22
N GLN A 63 -18.09 -8.50 -25.10
CA GLN A 63 -18.46 -8.18 -26.49
C GLN A 63 -18.78 -9.43 -27.32
N PHE A 64 -17.98 -10.50 -27.21
CA PHE A 64 -18.16 -11.73 -27.99
C PHE A 64 -19.21 -12.70 -27.42
N ALA A 65 -19.32 -12.80 -26.09
CA ALA A 65 -20.21 -13.76 -25.44
C ALA A 65 -21.65 -13.23 -25.32
N LEU A 66 -21.83 -11.93 -25.10
CA LEU A 66 -23.14 -11.36 -24.71
C LEU A 66 -23.69 -10.28 -25.65
N GLY A 67 -22.94 -9.87 -26.69
CA GLY A 67 -23.42 -8.90 -27.67
C GLY A 67 -23.69 -7.51 -27.07
N VAL A 68 -22.63 -6.73 -26.83
CA VAL A 68 -22.69 -5.40 -26.17
C VAL A 68 -23.65 -4.41 -26.84
N ASN A 69 -23.95 -4.57 -28.13
CA ASN A 69 -24.82 -3.65 -28.87
C ASN A 69 -26.32 -3.81 -28.57
N THR A 70 -26.76 -4.86 -27.87
CA THR A 70 -28.18 -5.07 -27.58
C THR A 70 -28.58 -4.69 -26.17
N ASN A 71 -27.64 -4.53 -25.23
CA ASN A 71 -27.94 -4.36 -23.80
C ASN A 71 -27.09 -3.26 -23.16
N ILE A 72 -27.73 -2.13 -22.84
CA ILE A 72 -27.13 -0.97 -22.18
C ILE A 72 -26.41 -1.33 -20.86
N GLN A 73 -26.89 -2.35 -20.15
CA GLN A 73 -26.35 -2.80 -18.87
C GLN A 73 -24.92 -3.34 -18.95
N ILE A 74 -24.51 -3.91 -20.08
CA ILE A 74 -23.14 -4.44 -20.25
C ILE A 74 -22.13 -3.31 -20.45
N CYS A 75 -22.55 -2.22 -21.12
CA CYS A 75 -21.75 -1.02 -21.29
C CYS A 75 -21.46 -0.35 -19.94
N ASP A 76 -22.47 -0.29 -19.06
CA ASP A 76 -22.33 0.29 -17.73
C ASP A 76 -21.44 -0.58 -16.81
N GLY A 77 -21.54 -1.92 -16.92
CA GLY A 77 -20.63 -2.84 -16.23
C GLY A 77 -19.14 -2.67 -16.61
N ALA A 78 -18.84 -2.35 -17.87
CA ALA A 78 -17.47 -2.09 -18.31
C ALA A 78 -16.90 -0.78 -17.73
N ILE A 79 -17.73 0.27 -17.67
CA ILE A 79 -17.37 1.56 -17.05
C ILE A 79 -17.12 1.39 -15.55
N LEU A 80 -17.97 0.61 -14.88
CA LEU A 80 -17.84 0.26 -13.47
C LEU A 80 -16.51 -0.47 -13.23
N LEU A 81 -16.21 -1.51 -14.01
CA LEU A 81 -14.94 -2.26 -13.89
C LEU A 81 -13.73 -1.32 -14.02
N CYS A 82 -13.70 -0.47 -15.05
CA CYS A 82 -12.65 0.52 -15.27
C CYS A 82 -12.46 1.48 -14.07
N LEU A 83 -13.56 1.89 -13.44
CA LEU A 83 -13.50 2.75 -12.26
C LEU A 83 -12.98 1.98 -11.01
N ILE A 84 -13.31 0.70 -10.80
CA ILE A 84 -12.73 -0.13 -9.70
C ILE A 84 -11.21 -0.18 -9.84
N CYS A 85 -10.78 -0.49 -11.06
CA CYS A 85 -9.40 -0.63 -11.50
C CYS A 85 -8.60 0.66 -11.22
N TYR A 86 -9.16 1.80 -11.62
CA TYR A 86 -8.60 3.13 -11.37
C TYR A 86 -8.49 3.47 -9.87
N ILE A 87 -9.56 3.23 -9.11
CA ILE A 87 -9.60 3.51 -7.66
C ILE A 87 -8.56 2.66 -6.94
N THR A 88 -8.48 1.37 -7.26
CA THR A 88 -7.51 0.44 -6.65
C THR A 88 -6.08 0.93 -6.86
N THR A 89 -5.75 1.36 -8.08
CA THR A 89 -4.45 1.97 -8.41
C THR A 89 -4.19 3.25 -7.61
N LYS A 90 -5.17 4.16 -7.54
CA LYS A 90 -5.10 5.40 -6.74
C LYS A 90 -4.88 5.10 -5.26
N VAL A 91 -5.62 4.16 -4.68
CA VAL A 91 -5.53 3.78 -3.26
C VAL A 91 -4.15 3.19 -2.94
N LEU A 92 -3.63 2.32 -3.80
CA LEU A 92 -2.27 1.78 -3.66
C LEU A 92 -1.22 2.91 -3.65
N ILE A 93 -1.29 3.85 -4.59
CA ILE A 93 -0.37 5.01 -4.65
C ILE A 93 -0.50 5.87 -3.39
N TYR A 94 -1.71 6.15 -2.91
CA TYR A 94 -1.92 6.94 -1.69
C TYR A 94 -1.39 6.24 -0.42
N LEU A 95 -1.55 4.91 -0.32
CA LEU A 95 -0.95 4.12 0.76
C LEU A 95 0.57 4.23 0.76
N PHE A 96 1.20 4.15 -0.41
CA PHE A 96 2.65 4.33 -0.51
C PHE A 96 3.09 5.73 -0.08
N LEU A 97 2.39 6.78 -0.52
CA LEU A 97 2.71 8.16 -0.10
C LEU A 97 2.56 8.35 1.41
N VAL A 98 1.55 7.71 2.04
CA VAL A 98 1.36 7.78 3.49
C VAL A 98 2.48 7.06 4.25
N GLU A 99 2.95 5.93 3.73
CA GLU A 99 4.04 5.17 4.34
C GLU A 99 5.37 5.95 4.31
N LYS A 100 5.65 6.63 3.18
CA LYS A 100 6.81 7.54 3.08
C LYS A 100 6.73 8.71 4.05
N ALA A 101 5.56 9.35 4.13
CA ALA A 101 5.33 10.45 5.05
C ALA A 101 5.41 10.02 6.53
N HIS A 102 5.02 8.77 6.84
CA HIS A 102 5.11 8.21 8.18
C HIS A 102 6.56 7.99 8.62
N ILE A 103 7.40 7.41 7.75
CA ILE A 103 8.82 7.18 8.00
C ILE A 103 9.58 8.51 8.24
N ILE A 104 9.31 9.54 7.43
CA ILE A 104 10.00 10.85 7.54
C ILE A 104 9.61 11.60 8.82
N ARG A 105 8.38 11.42 9.30
CA ARG A 105 7.86 12.21 10.44
C ARG A 105 8.33 11.69 11.80
N GLY A 106 8.98 10.51 11.89
CA GLY A 106 9.54 9.96 13.12
C GLY A 106 8.55 9.85 14.29
N ALA A 107 7.24 9.91 14.01
CA ALA A 107 6.23 10.12 15.03
C ALA A 107 5.66 8.78 15.52
N THR A 108 5.79 8.54 16.82
CA THR A 108 5.30 7.39 17.60
C THR A 108 3.76 7.30 17.67
N LYS A 109 3.05 7.50 16.55
CA LYS A 109 1.59 7.38 16.48
C LYS A 109 1.19 6.48 15.31
N SER A 110 0.33 5.51 15.66
CA SER A 110 0.00 4.28 14.91
C SER A 110 -0.50 4.48 13.47
N ARG A 111 -0.10 3.49 12.65
CA ARG A 111 -0.23 3.25 11.20
C ARG A 111 -1.62 3.45 10.56
N LEU A 112 -2.69 3.63 11.34
CA LEU A 112 -4.09 3.55 10.87
C LEU A 112 -4.98 4.72 11.31
N ARG A 113 -4.42 5.76 11.93
CA ARG A 113 -5.21 6.79 12.64
C ARG A 113 -5.05 8.22 12.10
N SER A 114 -4.78 8.41 10.82
CA SER A 114 -5.17 9.67 10.19
C SER A 114 -6.62 9.51 9.73
N LYS A 115 -7.55 10.20 10.41
CA LYS A 115 -8.98 10.25 10.04
C LYS A 115 -9.17 10.60 8.55
N LEU A 116 -8.18 11.30 7.98
CA LEU A 116 -8.07 11.63 6.56
C LEU A 116 -7.98 10.41 5.64
N TYR A 117 -7.26 9.34 6.00
CA TYR A 117 -7.12 8.14 5.15
C TYR A 117 -8.41 7.34 5.09
N ILE A 118 -9.03 7.09 6.25
CA ILE A 118 -10.32 6.40 6.33
C ILE A 118 -11.43 7.26 5.70
N PHE A 119 -11.50 8.56 5.98
CA PHE A 119 -12.55 9.41 5.40
C PHE A 119 -12.41 9.56 3.88
N ASN A 120 -11.18 9.71 3.36
CA ASN A 120 -10.96 9.84 1.92
C ASN A 120 -11.15 8.51 1.18
N SER A 121 -10.70 7.39 1.77
CA SER A 121 -10.92 6.05 1.21
C SER A 121 -12.40 5.68 1.23
N PHE A 122 -13.11 5.98 2.32
CA PHE A 122 -14.55 5.73 2.43
C PHE A 122 -15.37 6.67 1.53
N GLY A 123 -14.90 7.89 1.25
CA GLY A 123 -15.51 8.79 0.28
C GLY A 123 -15.42 8.26 -1.16
N MET A 124 -14.23 7.83 -1.59
CA MET A 124 -14.02 7.23 -2.93
C MET A 124 -14.76 5.90 -3.08
N LEU A 125 -14.68 5.03 -2.06
CA LEU A 125 -15.38 3.75 -2.07
C LEU A 125 -16.91 3.94 -1.99
N GLY A 126 -17.37 4.93 -1.23
CA GLY A 126 -18.79 5.27 -1.11
C GLY A 126 -19.39 5.80 -2.42
N VAL A 127 -18.71 6.74 -3.08
CA VAL A 127 -19.13 7.21 -4.42
C VAL A 127 -19.17 6.04 -5.40
N TYR A 128 -18.21 5.12 -5.31
CA TYR A 128 -18.17 3.94 -6.15
C TYR A 128 -19.35 2.99 -5.88
N THR A 129 -19.66 2.72 -4.62
CA THR A 129 -20.83 1.91 -4.22
C THR A 129 -22.13 2.57 -4.69
N VAL A 130 -22.23 3.90 -4.65
CA VAL A 130 -23.40 4.64 -5.15
C VAL A 130 -23.55 4.48 -6.66
N ILE A 131 -22.47 4.60 -7.44
CA ILE A 131 -22.52 4.37 -8.89
C ILE A 131 -22.93 2.93 -9.20
N ALA A 132 -22.38 1.94 -8.47
CA ALA A 132 -22.74 0.53 -8.64
C ALA A 132 -24.20 0.23 -8.32
N ILE A 133 -24.75 0.85 -7.28
CA ILE A 133 -26.16 0.69 -6.90
C ILE A 133 -27.06 1.39 -7.92
N LEU A 134 -26.72 2.59 -8.37
CA LEU A 134 -27.47 3.32 -9.41
C LEU A 134 -27.52 2.51 -10.72
N ASN A 135 -26.42 1.89 -11.13
CA ASN A 135 -26.33 1.02 -12.31
C ASN A 135 -27.23 -0.24 -12.20
N PHE A 136 -27.37 -0.81 -11.00
CA PHE A 136 -28.27 -1.96 -10.79
C PHE A 136 -29.75 -1.59 -10.71
N ILE A 137 -30.06 -0.33 -10.36
CA ILE A 137 -31.44 0.16 -10.18
C ILE A 137 -31.99 0.79 -11.48
N LEU A 138 -31.11 1.35 -12.31
CA LEU A 138 -31.44 2.09 -13.53
C LEU A 138 -31.40 1.19 -14.77
#